data_AF-D3APG0-F1
#
_entry.id   AF-D3APG0-F1
#
_cell.length_a   1.000
_cell.length_b   1.000
_cell.length_c   1.000
_cell.angle_alpha   90.00
_cell.angle_beta   90.00
_cell.angle_gamma   90.00
#
_symmetry.space_group_name_H-M   'P 1'
#
loop_
_entity.id
_entity.type
_entity.pdbx_description
1 polymer ?
#
loop_
_entity_poly.entity_id
_entity_poly.type
_entity_poly.pdbx_seq_one_letter_code
_entity_poly.pdbx_strand_id
1 'polypeptide(L)'
;MSITNQNIDGGKAFDWSKTSEDYAKYRDIYPQQFYDKIIDRKLCISGQSILDMGTGTGVLPRNMYRYGAKWTGTDISESQIKQAK
;
A
#
# COMPACT_ATOMS: atom_id res chain seq x y z
N MET A 1 4.23 13.56 9.35
CA MET A 1 5.63 13.97 9.55
C MET A 1 6.08 14.66 8.28
N SER A 2 6.64 15.87 8.39
CA SER A 2 7.14 16.58 7.21
C SER A 2 8.49 15.99 6.78
N ILE A 3 8.57 15.52 5.55
CA ILE A 3 9.77 14.92 4.94
C ILE A 3 10.30 15.89 3.89
N THR A 4 11.62 16.08 3.86
CA THR A 4 12.32 16.91 2.88
C THR A 4 13.50 16.13 2.30
N ASN A 5 13.63 16.12 0.97
CA ASN A 5 14.77 15.53 0.28
C ASN A 5 15.05 16.33 -0.99
N GLN A 6 16.28 16.83 -1.17
CA GLN A 6 16.63 17.65 -2.35
C GLN A 6 16.44 16.91 -3.68
N ASN A 7 16.53 15.58 -3.66
CA ASN A 7 16.32 14.74 -4.84
C ASN A 7 14.84 14.45 -5.12
N ILE A 8 13.91 14.88 -4.26
CA ILE A 8 12.46 14.63 -4.38
C ILE A 8 11.72 15.97 -4.33
N ASP A 9 10.97 16.29 -5.39
CA ASP A 9 10.19 17.53 -5.51
C ASP A 9 11.01 18.81 -5.20
N GLY A 10 12.29 18.82 -5.59
CA GLY A 10 13.20 19.96 -5.40
C GLY A 10 13.42 20.36 -3.93
N GLY A 11 13.29 19.41 -2.99
CA GLY A 11 13.42 19.69 -1.55
C GLY A 11 12.15 20.26 -0.91
N LYS A 12 11.06 20.41 -1.67
CA LYS A 12 9.78 20.84 -1.10
C LYS A 12 9.28 19.81 -0.09
N ALA A 13 8.89 20.32 1.07
CA ALA A 13 8.41 19.47 2.16
C ALA A 13 7.04 18.86 1.82
N PHE A 14 6.87 17.57 2.10
CA PHE A 14 5.59 16.86 1.97
C PHE A 14 5.28 16.05 3.21
N ASP A 15 3.98 15.77 3.43
CA ASP A 15 3.50 14.95 4.54
C ASP A 15 2.42 13.98 4.04
N TRP A 16 2.76 12.70 4.01
CA TRP A 16 1.89 11.61 3.56
C TRP A 16 0.68 11.37 4.47
N SER A 17 0.67 11.93 5.69
CA SER A 17 -0.45 11.77 6.63
C SER A 17 -1.64 12.68 6.35
N LYS A 18 -1.45 13.79 5.61
CA LYS A 18 -2.46 14.87 5.52
C LYS A 18 -3.78 14.45 4.87
N THR A 19 -3.75 13.45 3.99
CA THR A 19 -4.92 13.01 3.21
C THR A 19 -5.17 11.51 3.38
N SER A 20 -4.62 10.86 4.40
CA SER A 20 -4.73 9.40 4.57
C SER A 20 -6.19 8.92 4.65
N GLU A 21 -7.10 9.69 5.27
CA GLU A 21 -8.52 9.34 5.36
C GLU A 21 -9.20 9.35 3.99
N ASP A 22 -9.02 10.42 3.21
CA ASP A 22 -9.54 10.50 1.84
C ASP A 22 -8.93 9.42 0.96
N TYR A 23 -7.64 9.14 1.12
CA TYR A 23 -6.96 8.07 0.38
C TYR A 23 -7.57 6.71 0.69
N ALA A 24 -7.82 6.40 1.97
CA ALA A 24 -8.45 5.14 2.39
C ALA A 24 -9.83 4.96 1.76
N LYS A 25 -10.58 6.06 1.63
CA LYS A 25 -11.97 6.07 1.15
C LYS A 25 -12.08 6.00 -0.37
N TYR A 26 -11.22 6.71 -1.10
CA TYR A 26 -11.38 6.90 -2.54
C TYR A 26 -10.36 6.16 -3.40
N ARG A 27 -9.28 5.59 -2.82
CA ARG A 27 -8.15 5.06 -3.59
C ARG A 27 -8.20 3.56 -3.90
N ASP A 28 -9.29 2.88 -3.56
CA ASP A 28 -9.51 1.49 -3.95
C ASP A 28 -9.98 1.41 -5.42
N ILE A 29 -9.04 1.55 -6.36
CA ILE A 29 -9.35 1.79 -7.78
C ILE A 29 -8.83 0.70 -8.73
N TYR A 30 -8.12 -0.31 -8.24
CA TYR A 30 -7.55 -1.32 -9.15
C TYR A 30 -8.63 -2.32 -9.59
N PRO A 31 -8.79 -2.57 -10.89
CA PRO A 31 -9.78 -3.53 -11.38
C PRO A 31 -9.35 -4.97 -11.03
N GLN A 32 -10.31 -5.90 -10.99
CA GLN A 32 -10.04 -7.32 -10.70
C GLN A 32 -8.93 -7.91 -11.59
N GLN A 33 -8.89 -7.52 -12.87
CA GLN A 33 -7.87 -7.95 -13.83
C GLN A 33 -6.43 -7.66 -13.38
N PHE A 34 -6.20 -6.60 -12.61
CA PHE A 34 -4.87 -6.29 -12.07
C PHE A 34 -4.40 -7.39 -11.11
N TYR A 35 -5.26 -7.81 -10.19
CA TYR A 35 -4.96 -8.88 -9.24
C TYR A 35 -4.82 -10.22 -9.95
N ASP A 36 -5.67 -10.50 -10.94
CA ASP A 36 -5.61 -11.75 -11.71
C ASP A 36 -4.25 -11.92 -12.39
N LYS A 37 -3.70 -10.84 -12.96
CA LYS A 37 -2.35 -10.87 -13.57
C LYS A 37 -1.22 -11.17 -12.59
N ILE A 38 -1.38 -10.85 -11.30
CA ILE A 38 -0.41 -11.20 -10.26
C ILE A 38 -0.52 -12.70 -9.92
N ILE A 39 -1.76 -13.19 -9.75
CA ILE A 39 -2.03 -14.58 -9.41
C ILE A 39 -1.70 -15.55 -10.55
N ASP A 40 -1.92 -15.15 -11.81
CA ASP A 40 -1.53 -15.90 -13.01
C ASP A 40 -0.02 -16.22 -13.02
N ARG A 41 0.78 -15.30 -12.47
CA ARG A 41 2.24 -15.46 -12.30
C ARG A 41 2.64 -16.25 -11.05
N LYS A 42 1.67 -16.79 -10.31
CA LYS A 42 1.88 -17.51 -9.04
C LYS A 42 2.56 -16.68 -7.95
N LEU A 43 2.29 -15.38 -7.94
CA LEU A 43 2.79 -14.45 -6.94
C LEU A 43 1.69 -14.10 -5.95
N CYS A 44 2.07 -13.80 -4.70
CA CYS A 44 1.17 -13.40 -3.63
C CYS A 44 0.06 -14.41 -3.31
N ILE A 45 0.39 -15.71 -3.41
CA ILE A 45 -0.52 -16.83 -3.13
C ILE A 45 -0.13 -17.59 -1.85
N SER A 46 -1.00 -18.52 -1.44
CA SER A 46 -0.79 -19.37 -0.27
C SER A 46 0.61 -20.00 -0.19
N GLY A 47 1.17 -19.99 1.03
CA GLY A 47 2.52 -20.46 1.33
C GLY A 47 3.62 -19.42 1.12
N GLN A 48 3.31 -18.24 0.57
CA GLN A 48 4.29 -17.16 0.37
C GLN A 48 4.20 -16.10 1.47
N SER A 49 5.36 -15.52 1.81
CA SER A 49 5.46 -14.33 2.67
C SER A 49 5.75 -13.11 1.79
N ILE A 50 4.93 -12.06 1.91
CA ILE A 50 4.99 -10.86 1.06
C ILE A 50 5.23 -9.63 1.92
N LEU A 51 6.20 -8.81 1.50
CA LEU A 51 6.48 -7.50 2.06
C LEU A 51 5.98 -6.43 1.08
N ASP A 52 5.01 -5.63 1.51
CA ASP A 52 4.50 -4.48 0.77
C ASP A 52 5.07 -3.19 1.36
N MET A 53 6.07 -2.60 0.68
CA MET A 53 6.77 -1.40 1.12
C MET A 53 6.09 -0.14 0.59
N GLY A 54 5.73 0.79 1.47
CA GLY A 54 4.88 1.92 1.11
C GLY A 54 3.43 1.49 0.90
N THR A 55 2.94 0.62 1.77
CA THR A 55 1.60 0.01 1.66
C THR A 55 0.47 1.05 1.73
N GLY A 56 0.75 2.25 2.24
CA GLY A 56 -0.24 3.30 2.43
C GLY A 56 -1.37 2.80 3.32
N THR A 57 -2.61 2.97 2.85
CA THR A 57 -3.81 2.47 3.52
C THR A 57 -4.11 0.99 3.19
N GLY A 58 -3.11 0.21 2.77
CA GLY A 58 -3.22 -1.24 2.61
C GLY A 58 -4.09 -1.72 1.45
N VAL A 59 -4.18 -0.97 0.34
CA VAL A 59 -5.05 -1.34 -0.80
C VAL A 59 -4.66 -2.71 -1.38
N LEU A 60 -3.37 -2.98 -1.59
CA LEU A 60 -2.92 -4.23 -2.20
C LEU A 60 -3.12 -5.43 -1.25
N PRO A 61 -2.64 -5.41 0.02
CA PRO A 61 -2.79 -6.55 0.91
C PRO A 61 -4.26 -6.88 1.20
N ARG A 62 -5.13 -5.88 1.39
CA ARG A 62 -6.56 -6.12 1.69
C ARG A 62 -7.28 -6.82 0.54
N ASN A 63 -7.00 -6.43 -0.70
CA ASN A 63 -7.62 -7.04 -1.87
C ASN A 63 -7.03 -8.43 -2.19
N MET A 64 -5.78 -8.69 -1.80
CA MET A 64 -5.08 -9.93 -2.13
C MET A 64 -5.02 -10.95 -0.99
N TYR A 65 -5.39 -10.58 0.23
CA TYR A 65 -5.34 -11.46 1.40
C TYR A 65 -6.09 -12.78 1.17
N ARG A 66 -7.21 -12.73 0.44
CA ARG A 66 -8.04 -13.90 0.09
C ARG A 66 -7.31 -15.00 -0.67
N TYR A 67 -6.15 -14.71 -1.29
CA TYR A 67 -5.35 -15.70 -2.01
C TYR A 67 -4.37 -16.48 -1.10
N GLY A 68 -4.37 -16.18 0.20
CA GLY A 68 -3.74 -17.01 1.23
C GLY A 68 -2.28 -16.72 1.53
N ALA A 69 -1.66 -15.73 0.90
CA ALA A 69 -0.32 -15.28 1.26
C ALA A 69 -0.30 -14.63 2.65
N LYS A 70 0.85 -14.70 3.33
CA LYS A 70 1.11 -13.98 4.58
C LYS A 70 1.70 -12.61 4.26
N TRP A 71 1.00 -11.54 4.64
CA TRP A 71 1.39 -10.18 4.31
C TRP A 71 1.98 -9.43 5.50
N THR A 72 3.02 -8.65 5.21
CA THR A 72 3.53 -7.57 6.08
C THR A 72 3.52 -6.29 5.26
N GLY A 73 2.69 -5.32 5.66
CA GLY A 73 2.70 -3.97 5.07
C GLY A 73 3.55 -3.03 5.92
N THR A 74 4.36 -2.19 5.27
CA THR A 74 5.13 -1.14 5.95
C THR A 74 4.91 0.20 5.28
N ASP A 75 4.87 1.25 6.09
CA ASP A 75 4.78 2.62 5.62
C ASP A 75 5.49 3.53 6.63
N ILE A 76 6.04 4.64 6.14
CA ILE A 76 6.69 5.65 6.99
C ILE A 76 5.66 6.49 7.76
N SER A 77 4.42 6.56 7.26
CA SER A 77 3.34 7.32 7.87
C SER A 77 2.51 6.43 8.80
N GLU A 78 2.51 6.77 10.09
CA GLU A 78 1.63 6.14 11.08
C GLU A 78 0.15 6.31 10.72
N SER A 79 -0.24 7.44 10.14
CA SER A 79 -1.62 7.69 9.71
C SER A 79 -2.05 6.77 8.57
N GLN A 80 -1.16 6.48 7.63
CA GLN A 80 -1.40 5.51 6.56
C GLN A 80 -1.65 4.11 7.15
N ILE A 81 -0.76 3.65 8.03
CA ILE A 81 -0.90 2.36 8.72
C ILE A 81 -2.19 2.28 9.55
N LYS A 82 -2.57 3.36 10.24
CA LYS A 82 -3.85 3.41 10.98
C LYS A 82 -5.08 3.23 10.08
N GLN A 83 -4.98 3.62 8.81
CA GLN A 83 -6.04 3.45 7.82
C GLN A 83 -5.95 2.13 7.05
N ALA A 84 -4.84 1.38 7.17
CA ALA A 84 -4.66 0.05 6.60
C ALA A 84 -5.41 -1.04 7.40
N LYS A 85 -6.70 -0.80 7.65
CA LYS A 85 -7.64 -1.72 8.29
C LYS A 85 -8.44 -2.50 7.27
#